data_AF-A0A1Z1WKJ1-F1
#
_entry.id   AF-A0A1Z1WKJ1-F1
#
_cell.length_a   1.000
_cell.length_b   1.000
_cell.length_c   1.000
_cell.angle_alpha   90.00
_cell.angle_beta   90.00
_cell.angle_gamma   90.00
#
_symmetry.space_group_name_H-M   'P 1'
#
loop_
_entity.id
_entity.type
_entity.pdbx_description
1 polymer ?
#
loop_
_entity_poly.entity_id
_entity_poly.type
_entity_poly.pdbx_seq_one_letter_code
_entity_poly.pdbx_strand_id
1 'polypeptide(L)'
;MVVKRSGVTEPFSRTKVINGVRKACQGRPVTEDALAQLGQRVEEAVRATGSAELTTHDVGLAILGPLQELDLVAYLRFASVYRAFDSLEDFEAAVEELRERRDAAPDGSGAERDATGRGPGGTAEVPQPATAGD
;
A
#
# COMPACT_ATOMS: atom_id res chain seq x y z
N MET A 1 8.06 -12.27 22.01
CA MET A 1 7.85 -11.03 22.82
C MET A 1 8.48 -9.86 22.08
N VAL A 2 7.98 -8.64 22.30
CA VAL A 2 8.58 -7.41 21.77
C VAL A 2 9.22 -6.63 22.91
N VAL A 3 10.53 -6.40 22.81
CA VAL A 3 11.32 -5.56 23.72
C VAL A 3 11.24 -4.12 23.24
N LYS A 4 10.72 -3.23 24.09
CA LYS A 4 10.69 -1.79 23.82
C LYS A 4 12.05 -1.15 24.05
N ARG A 5 12.25 0.05 23.50
CA ARG A 5 13.41 0.90 23.81
C ARG A 5 13.55 1.19 25.32
N SER A 6 12.45 1.15 26.08
CA SER A 6 12.45 1.30 27.53
C SER A 6 12.90 0.05 28.30
N GLY A 7 13.20 -1.07 27.62
CA GLY A 7 13.53 -2.36 28.24
C GLY A 7 12.33 -3.20 28.67
N VAL A 8 11.10 -2.66 28.60
CA VAL A 8 9.87 -3.40 28.90
C VAL A 8 9.54 -4.37 27.77
N THR A 9 9.15 -5.59 28.12
CA THR A 9 8.71 -6.60 27.16
C THR A 9 7.19 -6.76 27.15
N GLU A 10 6.62 -6.95 25.96
CA GLU A 10 5.18 -7.17 25.80
C GLU A 10 4.90 -8.17 24.66
N PRO A 11 3.70 -8.77 24.61
CA PRO A 11 3.30 -9.58 23.46
C PRO A 11 3.30 -8.75 22.17
N PHE A 12 3.68 -9.39 21.06
CA PHE A 12 3.51 -8.79 19.73
C PHE A 12 2.02 -8.47 19.49
N SER A 13 1.74 -7.32 18.88
CA SER A 13 0.38 -6.86 18.63
C SER A 13 0.24 -6.35 17.20
N ARG A 14 -0.55 -7.05 16.39
CA ARG A 14 -0.93 -6.60 15.03
C ARG A 14 -1.58 -5.22 15.03
N THR A 15 -2.42 -4.93 16.03
CA THR A 15 -3.06 -3.61 16.17
C THR A 15 -2.04 -2.49 16.28
N LYS A 16 -0.92 -2.71 17.00
CA LYS A 16 0.15 -1.70 17.11
C LYS A 16 0.90 -1.51 15.80
N VAL A 17 1.14 -2.59 15.06
CA VAL A 17 1.72 -2.54 13.71
C VAL A 17 0.84 -1.68 12.79
N ILE A 18 -0.45 -2.00 12.71
CA ILE A 18 -1.42 -1.27 11.88
C ILE A 18 -1.46 0.21 12.26
N ASN A 19 -1.53 0.53 13.55
CA ASN A 19 -1.55 1.91 14.02
C ASN A 19 -0.25 2.66 13.67
N GLY A 20 0.92 2.00 13.74
CA GLY A 20 2.20 2.59 13.35
C GLY A 20 2.28 2.90 11.85
N VAL A 21 1.73 2.01 11.02
CA VAL A 21 1.73 2.15 9.55
C VAL A 21 0.71 3.17 9.07
N ARG A 22 -0.45 3.28 9.75
CA ARG A 22 -1.55 4.17 9.35
C ARG A 22 -1.09 5.61 9.09
N LYS A 23 -0.15 6.14 9.90
CA LYS A 23 0.39 7.48 9.69
C LYS A 23 1.12 7.63 8.36
N ALA A 24 1.91 6.64 7.95
CA ALA A 24 2.63 6.66 6.67
C ALA A 24 1.67 6.57 5.47
N CYS A 25 0.55 5.87 5.62
CA CYS A 25 -0.49 5.71 4.59
C CYS A 25 -1.46 6.89 4.46
N GLN A 26 -1.33 7.95 5.26
CA GLN A 26 -2.26 9.10 5.19
C GLN A 26 -2.30 9.73 3.79
N GLY A 27 -3.51 9.89 3.25
CA GLY A 27 -3.75 10.43 1.91
C GLY A 27 -3.36 9.50 0.75
N ARG A 28 -3.09 8.21 1.03
CA ARG A 28 -2.81 7.18 0.02
C ARG A 28 -4.04 6.30 -0.22
N PRO A 29 -4.17 5.66 -1.39
CA PRO A 29 -5.27 4.75 -1.70
C PRO A 29 -5.08 3.38 -1.02
N VAL A 30 -4.96 3.37 0.30
CA VAL A 30 -4.76 2.16 1.12
C VAL A 30 -6.01 1.93 1.97
N THR A 31 -6.63 0.76 1.82
CA THR A 31 -7.84 0.39 2.58
C THR A 31 -7.49 -0.19 3.95
N GLU A 32 -8.45 -0.16 4.88
CA GLU A 32 -8.26 -0.79 6.20
C GLU A 32 -8.06 -2.32 6.07
N ASP A 33 -8.72 -2.97 5.11
CA ASP A 33 -8.50 -4.39 4.80
C ASP A 33 -7.06 -4.66 4.34
N ALA A 34 -6.49 -3.79 3.51
CA ALA A 34 -5.10 -3.91 3.09
C ALA A 34 -4.12 -3.72 4.26
N LEU A 35 -4.42 -2.81 5.18
CA LEU A 35 -3.65 -2.65 6.43
C LEU A 35 -3.77 -3.88 7.33
N ALA A 36 -4.95 -4.50 7.41
CA ALA A 36 -5.15 -5.73 8.18
C ALA A 36 -4.32 -6.90 7.60
N GLN A 37 -4.32 -7.06 6.27
CA GLN A 37 -3.49 -8.03 5.56
C GLN A 37 -2.00 -7.77 5.76
N LEU A 38 -1.57 -6.50 5.70
CA LEU A 38 -0.19 -6.12 6.02
C LEU A 38 0.17 -6.53 7.44
N GLY A 39 -0.70 -6.24 8.43
CA GLY A 39 -0.48 -6.63 9.82
C GLY A 39 -0.34 -8.15 10.00
N GLN A 40 -1.09 -8.95 9.23
CA GLN A 40 -0.94 -10.40 9.20
C GLN A 40 0.42 -10.82 8.61
N ARG A 41 0.80 -10.30 7.45
CA ARG A 41 2.09 -10.62 6.80
C ARG A 41 3.28 -10.26 7.69
N VAL A 42 3.20 -9.15 8.43
CA VAL A 42 4.23 -8.77 9.40
C VAL A 42 4.29 -9.75 10.56
N GLU A 43 3.15 -10.21 11.09
CA GLU A 43 3.14 -11.24 12.13
C GLU A 43 3.80 -12.54 11.64
N GLU A 44 3.47 -12.97 10.42
CA GLU A 44 4.04 -14.16 9.80
C GLU A 44 5.55 -14.01 9.60
N ALA A 45 6.02 -12.87 9.07
CA ALA A 45 7.44 -12.58 8.91
C ALA A 45 8.19 -12.59 10.25
N VAL A 46 7.61 -11.94 11.27
CA VAL A 46 8.14 -11.91 12.64
C VAL A 46 8.24 -13.33 13.20
N ARG A 47 7.20 -14.14 13.04
CA ARG A 47 7.17 -15.53 13.52
C ARG A 47 8.19 -16.42 12.79
N ALA A 48 8.36 -16.22 11.49
CA ALA A 48 9.29 -16.97 10.66
C ALA A 48 10.76 -16.77 11.06
N THR A 49 11.09 -15.68 11.77
CA THR A 49 12.45 -15.48 12.30
C THR A 49 12.83 -16.50 13.37
N GLY A 50 11.86 -17.14 14.02
CA GLY A 50 12.10 -18.07 15.14
C GLY A 50 12.61 -17.39 16.43
N SER A 51 12.72 -16.06 16.45
CA SER A 51 13.22 -15.31 17.59
C SER A 51 12.19 -15.26 18.73
N ALA A 52 12.62 -15.65 19.93
CA ALA A 52 11.79 -15.55 21.13
C ALA A 52 11.51 -14.09 21.53
N GLU A 53 12.47 -13.21 21.24
CA GLU A 53 12.42 -11.78 21.54
C GLU A 53 12.82 -10.96 20.32
N LEU A 54 12.05 -9.92 20.03
CA LEU A 54 12.30 -8.98 18.95
C LEU A 54 12.26 -7.57 19.51
N THR A 55 13.12 -6.70 19.01
CA THR A 55 13.05 -5.29 19.39
C THR A 55 11.91 -4.60 18.63
N THR A 56 11.47 -3.44 19.13
CA THR A 56 10.55 -2.58 18.36
C THR A 56 11.14 -2.16 17.01
N HIS A 57 12.47 -2.04 16.94
CA HIS A 57 13.16 -1.73 15.69
C HIS A 57 13.04 -2.87 14.68
N ASP A 58 13.26 -4.12 15.10
CA ASP A 58 13.13 -5.30 14.24
C ASP A 58 11.70 -5.44 13.68
N VAL A 59 10.69 -5.17 14.51
CA VAL A 59 9.29 -5.14 14.05
C VAL A 59 9.08 -4.02 13.02
N GLY A 60 9.69 -2.85 13.22
CA GLY A 60 9.68 -1.75 12.27
C GLY A 60 10.30 -2.13 10.92
N LEU A 61 11.43 -2.85 10.93
CA LEU A 61 12.06 -3.34 9.71
C LEU A 61 11.21 -4.41 9.02
N ALA A 62 10.55 -5.30 9.76
CA ALA A 62 9.66 -6.32 9.22
C ALA A 62 8.43 -5.75 8.50
N ILE A 63 8.02 -4.52 8.84
CA ILE A 63 6.93 -3.80 8.17
C ILE A 63 7.31 -3.36 6.76
N LEU A 64 8.60 -3.04 6.53
CA LEU A 64 9.05 -2.40 5.30
C LEU A 64 8.74 -3.23 4.06
N GLY A 65 8.99 -4.53 4.08
CA GLY A 65 8.73 -5.42 2.92
C GLY A 65 7.25 -5.40 2.49
N PRO A 66 6.31 -5.82 3.35
CA PRO A 66 4.88 -5.77 3.03
C PRO A 66 4.37 -4.36 2.67
N LEU A 67 4.89 -3.32 3.32
CA LEU A 67 4.50 -1.94 3.03
C LEU A 67 5.00 -1.46 1.65
N GLN A 68 6.19 -1.91 1.23
CA GLN A 68 6.78 -1.60 -0.07
C GLN A 68 5.94 -2.18 -1.22
N GLU A 69 5.43 -3.39 -1.05
CA GLU A 69 4.51 -4.02 -2.01
C GLU A 69 3.13 -3.32 -2.02
N LEU A 70 2.67 -2.85 -0.86
CA LEU A 70 1.37 -2.20 -0.71
C LEU A 70 1.35 -0.77 -1.29
N ASP A 71 2.34 0.06 -0.93
CA ASP A 71 2.43 1.44 -1.40
C ASP A 71 3.85 2.01 -1.24
N LEU A 72 4.50 2.31 -2.37
CA LEU A 72 5.88 2.79 -2.41
C LEU A 72 6.09 4.14 -1.68
N VAL A 73 5.10 5.03 -1.69
CA VAL A 73 5.20 6.35 -1.06
C VAL A 73 5.07 6.23 0.46
N ALA A 74 4.11 5.41 0.93
CA ALA A 74 3.98 5.08 2.35
C ALA A 74 5.23 4.35 2.86
N TYR A 75 5.79 3.44 2.06
CA TYR A 75 7.07 2.82 2.33
C TYR A 75 8.18 3.86 2.53
N LEU A 76 8.38 4.80 1.60
CA LEU A 76 9.44 5.81 1.73
C LEU A 76 9.26 6.68 2.99
N ARG A 77 8.02 7.08 3.30
CA ARG A 77 7.69 7.86 4.52
C ARG A 77 7.97 7.07 5.80
N PHE A 78 7.75 5.76 5.78
CA PHE A 78 8.00 4.91 6.93
C PHE A 78 9.50 4.59 7.04
N ALA A 79 10.14 4.25 5.94
CA ALA A 79 11.56 3.93 5.83
C ALA A 79 12.44 5.08 6.33
N SER A 80 12.09 6.34 6.06
CA SER A 80 12.89 7.48 6.53
C SER A 80 13.07 7.53 8.05
N VAL A 81 12.09 7.04 8.82
CA VAL A 81 12.17 6.99 10.28
C VAL A 81 12.97 5.77 10.75
N TYR A 82 12.73 4.60 10.17
CA TYR A 82 13.30 3.34 10.67
C TYR A 82 14.68 3.02 10.11
N ARG A 83 15.03 3.54 8.93
CA ARG A 83 16.37 3.44 8.34
C ARG A 83 17.23 4.69 8.59
N ALA A 84 16.75 5.63 9.41
CA ALA A 84 17.44 6.87 9.78
C ALA A 84 17.94 7.67 8.57
N PHE A 85 17.00 8.09 7.70
CA PHE A 85 17.36 8.96 6.58
C PHE A 85 17.62 10.36 7.15
N ASP A 86 18.86 10.81 7.07
CA ASP A 86 19.32 12.09 7.61
C ASP A 86 19.73 13.07 6.48
N SER A 87 19.78 12.59 5.25
CA SER A 87 20.27 13.32 4.08
C SER A 87 19.37 13.16 2.85
N LEU A 88 19.55 14.02 1.84
CA LEU A 88 18.84 13.88 0.56
C LEU A 88 19.32 12.62 -0.18
N GLU A 89 20.60 12.32 -0.04
CA GLU A 89 21.28 11.18 -0.63
C GLU A 89 20.66 9.85 -0.15
N ASP A 90 20.22 9.76 1.11
CA ASP A 90 19.52 8.58 1.63
C ASP A 90 18.18 8.34 0.90
N PHE A 91 17.46 9.42 0.59
CA PHE A 91 16.23 9.34 -0.19
C PHE A 91 16.51 8.96 -1.64
N GLU A 92 17.56 9.52 -2.24
CA GLU A 92 17.95 9.20 -3.62
C GLU A 92 18.30 7.72 -3.75
N ALA A 93 19.14 7.19 -2.85
CA ALA A 93 19.49 5.78 -2.81
C ALA A 93 18.27 4.87 -2.62
N ALA A 94 17.35 5.24 -1.72
CA ALA A 94 16.12 4.49 -1.52
C ALA A 94 15.21 4.51 -2.75
N VAL A 95 15.14 5.63 -3.47
CA VAL A 95 14.36 5.74 -4.72
C VAL A 95 14.99 4.93 -5.84
N GLU A 96 16.32 4.92 -5.94
CA GLU A 96 17.06 4.10 -6.90
C GLU A 96 16.82 2.61 -6.67
N GLU A 97 16.94 2.13 -5.42
CA GLU A 97 16.60 0.75 -5.02
C GLU A 97 15.17 0.36 -5.45
N LEU A 98 14.21 1.27 -5.32
CA LEU A 98 12.82 1.02 -5.72
C LEU A 98 12.65 0.94 -7.24
N ARG A 99 13.42 1.72 -8.01
CA ARG A 99 13.38 1.70 -9.48
C ARG A 99 13.96 0.39 -10.01
N GLU A 100 15.13 -0.01 -9.53
CA GLU A 100 15.79 -1.24 -9.96
C GLU A 100 14.92 -2.48 -9.72
N ARG A 101 14.27 -2.58 -8.56
CA ARG A 101 13.38 -3.72 -8.27
C ARG A 101 12.13 -3.74 -9.15
N ARG A 102 11.59 -2.57 -9.52
CA ARG A 102 10.44 -2.50 -10.45
C ARG A 102 10.86 -2.98 -11.84
N ASP A 103 12.04 -2.58 -12.29
CA ASP A 103 12.53 -2.93 -13.63
C ASP A 103 12.99 -4.41 -13.70
N ALA A 104 13.32 -5.02 -12.56
CA ALA A 104 13.66 -6.45 -12.43
C ALA A 104 12.44 -7.39 -12.34
N ALA A 105 11.25 -6.88 -11.99
CA ALA A 105 10.01 -7.66 -11.99
C ALA A 105 9.31 -7.46 -13.35
N PRO A 106 9.29 -8.44 -14.27
CA PRO A 106 8.57 -8.28 -15.53
C PRO A 106 7.08 -8.12 -15.23
N ASP A 107 6.55 -6.98 -15.67
CA ASP A 107 5.22 -6.47 -15.37
C ASP A 107 4.14 -7.48 -15.81
N GLY A 108 3.40 -7.99 -14.85
CA GLY A 108 2.32 -8.96 -15.02
C GLY A 108 0.96 -8.37 -14.68
N SER A 109 0.64 -7.13 -15.08
CA SER A 109 -0.74 -6.63 -15.05
C SER A 109 -1.04 -5.57 -16.12
N GLY A 110 -1.01 -6.01 -17.38
CA GLY A 110 -1.83 -5.39 -18.41
C GLY A 110 -3.23 -5.99 -18.44
N ALA A 111 -4.21 -5.38 -17.78
CA ALA A 111 -5.68 -5.54 -17.94
C ALA A 111 -6.36 -4.80 -16.76
N GLU A 112 -7.32 -3.89 -16.88
CA GLU A 112 -8.27 -3.53 -17.93
C GLU A 112 -8.37 -2.01 -18.04
N ARG A 113 -8.19 -1.48 -19.26
CA ARG A 113 -8.86 -0.24 -19.67
C ARG A 113 -10.20 -0.71 -20.21
N ASP A 114 -11.24 -0.65 -19.39
CA ASP A 114 -12.58 -0.93 -19.90
C ASP A 114 -12.97 0.19 -20.87
N ALA A 115 -13.10 -0.21 -22.12
CA ALA A 115 -13.35 0.64 -23.26
C ALA A 115 -14.87 0.83 -23.35
N THR A 116 -15.37 1.99 -22.92
CA THR A 116 -16.73 2.41 -23.25
C THR A 116 -16.83 2.68 -24.75
N GLY A 117 -17.27 1.66 -25.50
CA GLY A 117 -17.44 1.74 -26.95
C GLY A 117 -18.29 0.60 -27.53
N ARG A 118 -19.62 0.74 -27.47
CA ARG A 118 -20.61 0.07 -28.34
C ARG A 118 -21.96 0.79 -28.17
N GLY A 119 -22.60 1.41 -29.15
CA GLY A 119 -22.36 1.65 -30.58
C GLY A 119 -23.46 2.60 -31.10
N PRO A 120 -23.39 3.10 -32.35
CA PRO A 120 -24.37 4.00 -32.93
C PRO A 120 -25.53 3.21 -33.55
N GLY A 121 -26.77 3.59 -33.28
CA GLY A 121 -27.91 2.98 -33.98
C GLY A 121 -29.25 3.55 -33.53
N GLY A 122 -29.98 4.16 -34.48
CA GLY A 122 -31.41 4.43 -34.35
C GLY A 122 -31.82 5.86 -34.63
N THR A 123 -31.67 6.32 -35.88
CA THR A 123 -32.55 7.36 -36.44
C THR A 123 -33.98 6.82 -36.49
N ALA A 124 -34.87 7.33 -35.63
CA ALA A 124 -36.31 7.09 -35.74
C ALA A 124 -37.01 8.44 -35.95
N GLU A 125 -37.17 8.73 -37.24
CA GLU A 125 -38.25 9.43 -37.93
C GLU A 125 -39.39 10.06 -37.08
N VAL A 126 -39.63 11.33 -37.37
CA VAL A 126 -40.75 12.17 -36.89
C VAL A 126 -41.98 11.89 -37.75
N PRO A 127 -43.19 11.84 -37.15
CA PRO A 127 -44.36 12.33 -37.85
C PRO A 127 -45.22 13.29 -36.98
N GLN A 128 -45.35 14.54 -37.44
CA GLN A 128 -46.56 15.37 -37.31
C GLN A 128 -47.38 15.20 -38.61
N PRO A 129 -48.68 15.59 -38.74
CA PRO A 129 -49.49 16.46 -37.87
C PRO A 129 -50.94 15.96 -37.63
N ALA A 130 -51.69 16.65 -36.76
CA ALA A 130 -53.16 16.76 -36.91
C ALA A 130 -53.66 18.07 -36.30
N THR A 131 -54.16 18.94 -37.17
CA THR A 131 -54.93 20.14 -36.88
C THR A 131 -56.27 19.78 -36.25
N ALA A 132 -56.66 20.47 -35.18
CA ALA A 132 -58.05 20.56 -34.74
C ALA A 132 -58.39 22.05 -34.59
N GLY A 133 -59.34 22.53 -35.39
CA GLY A 133 -60.01 23.80 -35.17
C GLY A 133 -61.23 23.59 -34.26
N ASP A 134 -61.48 24.55 -33.39
CA ASP A 134 -62.63 25.46 -33.43
C ASP A 134 -62.23 26.75 -32.68
#